data_AF-U5F6G6-F1
#
_entry.id   AF-U5F6G6-F1
#
_cell.length_a   1.000
_cell.length_b   1.000
_cell.length_c   1.000
_cell.angle_alpha   90.00
_cell.angle_beta   90.00
_cell.angle_gamma   90.00
#
_symmetry.space_group_name_H-M   'P 1'
#
loop_
_entity.id
_entity.type
_entity.pdbx_description
1 polymer ?
#
loop_
_entity_poly.entity_id
_entity_poly.type
_entity_poly.pdbx_seq_one_letter_code
_entity_poly.pdbx_strand_id
1 'polypeptide(L)'
;MKRKIISILFLTSMSVMSGCTIQKETFHIDKHALNDTETVKQVQSYAEIAEKLKKFEITGITEELIQKLEIDYAELPPEVEFNKTAHLLAILGNGIFDYSKGTWKPTDNGVYSFDLEIYNVDTMYTNFLIGISSLNKEKLNFQNISEDTSKVNWEKGTGKRIVSFDWNGKRYALEAEVQKDWFDLNVANELNKIIMDKTDDKQLFFANDGYQECIVFYRHKDWAKSFEKETGLSLSKFN
;
A
#
# COMPACT_ATOMS: atom_id res chain seq x y z
N MET A 1 -3.61 33.84 -24.56
CA MET A 1 -2.56 32.79 -24.67
C MET A 1 -2.00 32.52 -23.29
N LYS A 2 -2.41 31.40 -22.67
CA LYS A 2 -1.74 30.60 -21.63
C LYS A 2 -2.71 29.47 -21.30
N ARG A 3 -2.54 28.32 -21.97
CA ARG A 3 -3.24 27.07 -21.66
C ARG A 3 -2.68 26.56 -20.32
N LYS A 4 -3.52 26.40 -19.30
CA LYS A 4 -3.17 25.58 -18.14
C LYS A 4 -3.47 24.12 -18.51
N ILE A 5 -2.42 23.31 -18.50
CA ILE A 5 -2.48 21.86 -18.67
C ILE A 5 -3.11 21.32 -17.39
N ILE A 6 -4.34 20.81 -17.52
CA ILE A 6 -4.98 20.00 -16.48
C ILE A 6 -4.31 18.62 -16.62
N SER A 7 -3.41 18.27 -15.70
CA SER A 7 -2.95 16.89 -15.55
C SER A 7 -4.11 16.09 -14.95
N ILE A 8 -4.93 15.55 -15.83
CA ILE A 8 -5.93 14.53 -15.54
C ILE A 8 -5.18 13.23 -15.23
N LEU A 9 -5.17 12.83 -13.97
CA LEU A 9 -4.90 11.46 -13.53
C LEU A 9 -6.09 11.01 -12.68
N PHE A 10 -7.24 10.99 -13.35
CA PHE A 10 -8.49 10.37 -12.92
C PHE A 10 -9.16 9.90 -14.20
N LEU A 11 -8.73 8.74 -14.74
CA LEU A 11 -9.47 7.97 -15.75
C LEU A 11 -8.69 6.74 -16.20
N THR A 12 -8.94 5.61 -15.53
CA THR A 12 -9.13 4.25 -16.08
C THR A 12 -9.62 3.41 -14.90
N SER A 13 -10.82 2.82 -14.83
CA SER A 13 -11.68 2.30 -15.87
C SER A 13 -13.15 2.36 -15.45
N MET A 14 -14.00 2.97 -16.27
CA MET A 14 -15.43 2.72 -16.27
C MET A 14 -15.85 2.39 -17.70
N SER A 15 -16.49 1.23 -17.84
CA SER A 15 -17.35 0.77 -18.95
C SER A 15 -16.69 0.06 -20.13
N VAL A 16 -16.87 -1.27 -20.20
CA VAL A 16 -17.71 -1.90 -21.25
C VAL A 16 -18.22 -3.27 -20.80
N MET A 17 -19.53 -3.37 -20.56
CA MET A 17 -20.24 -4.65 -20.62
C MET A 17 -20.49 -4.99 -22.10
N SER A 18 -19.94 -6.11 -22.57
CA SER A 18 -20.52 -6.94 -23.65
C SER A 18 -19.84 -8.30 -23.72
N GLY A 19 -20.60 -9.33 -23.32
CA GLY A 19 -20.54 -10.75 -23.64
C GLY A 19 -19.21 -11.45 -23.94
N CYS A 20 -18.80 -12.36 -23.05
CA CYS A 20 -18.70 -13.79 -23.39
C CYS A 20 -18.55 -14.65 -22.13
N THR A 21 -19.29 -15.75 -22.10
CA THR A 21 -19.45 -16.73 -21.02
C THR A 21 -18.12 -17.39 -20.64
N ILE A 22 -17.72 -17.34 -19.35
CA ILE A 22 -16.69 -18.21 -18.78
C ILE A 22 -17.16 -18.72 -17.40
N GLN A 23 -16.96 -20.03 -17.21
CA GLN A 23 -17.41 -20.87 -16.11
C GLN A 23 -17.13 -20.29 -14.72
N LYS A 24 -18.14 -20.38 -13.85
CA LYS A 24 -18.00 -20.26 -12.39
C LYS A 24 -17.18 -21.45 -11.87
N GLU A 25 -15.88 -21.25 -11.68
CA GLU A 25 -15.15 -21.94 -10.63
C GLU A 25 -14.97 -20.97 -9.47
N THR A 26 -15.70 -21.25 -8.40
CA THR A 26 -15.73 -20.53 -7.13
C THR A 26 -14.36 -20.60 -6.47
N PHE A 27 -13.57 -19.53 -6.57
CA PHE A 27 -12.55 -19.22 -5.58
C PHE A 27 -13.26 -18.85 -4.28
N HIS A 28 -13.14 -19.70 -3.25
CA HIS A 28 -13.49 -19.35 -1.88
C HIS A 28 -12.38 -18.47 -1.31
N ILE A 29 -12.42 -17.18 -1.67
CA ILE A 29 -11.84 -16.13 -0.85
C ILE A 29 -12.81 -15.93 0.30
N ASP A 30 -12.33 -16.11 1.53
CA ASP A 30 -13.11 -15.80 2.72
C ASP A 30 -13.25 -14.28 2.82
N LYS A 31 -14.28 -13.73 2.14
CA LYS A 31 -14.60 -12.30 2.05
C LYS A 31 -14.90 -11.66 3.41
N HIS A 32 -14.95 -12.46 4.48
CA HIS A 32 -15.22 -12.00 5.83
C HIS A 32 -13.98 -11.48 6.57
N ALA A 33 -12.75 -11.73 6.10
CA ALA A 33 -11.56 -11.27 6.81
C ALA A 33 -11.13 -9.81 6.51
N LEU A 34 -11.79 -9.14 5.55
CA LEU A 34 -11.35 -7.84 5.01
C LEU A 34 -12.45 -6.77 4.90
N ASN A 35 -13.66 -7.04 5.39
CA ASN A 35 -14.83 -6.16 5.20
C ASN A 35 -15.29 -5.39 6.45
N ASP A 36 -14.57 -5.47 7.58
CA ASP A 36 -14.96 -4.76 8.82
C ASP A 36 -14.36 -3.35 8.91
N THR A 37 -14.34 -2.61 7.80
CA THR A 37 -14.29 -1.15 7.85
C THR A 37 -15.71 -0.63 7.74
N GLU A 38 -16.38 -0.45 8.89
CA GLU A 38 -17.57 0.42 8.95
C GLU A 38 -17.21 1.73 8.25
N THR A 39 -17.99 2.12 7.25
CA THR A 39 -17.90 3.43 6.59
C THR A 39 -18.31 4.50 7.59
N VAL A 40 -17.37 4.89 8.45
CA VAL A 40 -17.50 6.06 9.30
C VAL A 40 -17.52 7.27 8.37
N LYS A 41 -18.64 8.00 8.33
CA LYS A 41 -18.70 9.32 7.72
C LYS A 41 -17.64 10.21 8.37
N GLN A 42 -16.47 10.34 7.72
CA GLN A 42 -15.42 11.25 8.19
C GLN A 42 -15.82 12.68 7.83
N VAL A 43 -16.51 13.32 8.77
CA VAL A 43 -16.86 14.75 8.73
C VAL A 43 -15.61 15.63 8.87
N GLN A 44 -14.46 15.04 9.23
CA GLN A 44 -13.22 15.77 9.47
C GLN A 44 -12.59 16.34 8.18
N SER A 45 -11.99 17.52 8.33
CA SER A 45 -11.08 18.11 7.34
C SER A 45 -9.74 17.38 7.29
N TYR A 46 -9.04 17.46 6.17
CA TYR A 46 -7.64 17.03 6.05
C TYR A 46 -6.73 17.78 7.02
N ALA A 47 -7.05 19.03 7.37
CA ALA A 47 -6.31 19.79 8.37
C ALA A 47 -6.40 19.14 9.76
N GLU A 48 -7.60 18.76 10.21
CA GLU A 48 -7.80 18.06 11.48
C GLU A 48 -7.14 16.68 11.49
N ILE A 49 -7.21 15.96 10.36
CA ILE A 49 -6.55 14.67 10.20
C ILE A 49 -5.03 14.84 10.28
N ALA A 50 -4.47 15.84 9.60
CA ALA A 50 -3.04 16.14 9.62
C ALA A 50 -2.51 16.39 11.04
N GLU A 51 -3.23 17.16 11.85
CA GLU A 51 -2.84 17.42 13.24
C GLU A 51 -2.82 16.14 14.10
N LYS A 52 -3.73 15.20 13.84
CA LYS A 52 -3.70 13.88 14.49
C LYS A 52 -2.48 13.07 14.04
N LEU A 53 -2.22 13.00 12.73
CA LEU A 53 -1.14 12.19 12.16
C LEU A 53 0.26 12.68 12.59
N LYS A 54 0.46 13.98 12.78
CA LYS A 54 1.71 14.55 13.30
C LYS A 54 2.11 13.96 14.67
N LYS A 55 1.14 13.61 15.52
CA LYS A 55 1.39 12.96 16.83
C LYS A 55 2.01 11.56 16.70
N PHE A 56 1.88 10.94 15.52
CA PHE A 56 2.32 9.58 15.24
C PHE A 56 3.60 9.53 14.40
N GLU A 57 4.35 10.64 14.37
CA GLU A 57 5.62 10.77 13.64
C GLU A 57 5.45 10.58 12.13
N ILE A 58 4.25 10.86 11.61
CA ILE A 58 4.01 10.93 10.17
C ILE A 58 4.38 12.33 9.68
N THR A 59 5.34 12.40 8.77
CA THR A 59 5.90 13.66 8.25
C THR A 59 5.53 13.85 6.77
N GLY A 60 6.05 14.91 6.13
CA GLY A 60 5.73 15.23 4.74
C GLY A 60 4.37 15.91 4.50
N ILE A 61 3.59 16.13 5.56
CA ILE A 61 2.30 16.83 5.48
C ILE A 61 2.53 18.34 5.42
N THR A 62 2.29 18.95 4.26
CA THR A 62 2.43 20.39 4.04
C THR A 62 1.07 21.09 3.95
N GLU A 63 1.05 22.40 4.20
CA GLU A 63 -0.17 23.21 4.00
C GLU A 63 -0.67 23.16 2.55
N GLU A 64 0.25 23.16 1.58
CA GLU A 64 -0.08 23.04 0.16
C GLU A 64 -0.77 21.70 -0.14
N LEU A 65 -0.26 20.59 0.41
CA LEU A 65 -0.88 19.28 0.25
C LEU A 65 -2.28 19.27 0.86
N ILE A 66 -2.45 19.78 2.08
CA ILE A 66 -3.76 19.87 2.74
C ILE A 66 -4.75 20.67 1.87
N GLN A 67 -4.36 21.86 1.42
CA GLN A 67 -5.21 22.72 0.59
C GLN A 67 -5.60 22.03 -0.71
N LYS A 68 -4.64 21.36 -1.36
CA LYS A 68 -4.90 20.60 -2.58
C LYS A 68 -5.95 19.52 -2.35
N LEU A 69 -5.80 18.71 -1.29
CA LEU A 69 -6.72 17.60 -1.02
C LEU A 69 -8.13 18.06 -0.62
N GLU A 70 -8.25 19.20 0.06
CA GLU A 70 -9.56 19.80 0.34
C GLU A 70 -10.26 20.26 -0.95
N ILE A 71 -9.52 20.91 -1.86
CA ILE A 71 -10.04 21.32 -3.17
C ILE A 71 -10.45 20.10 -3.98
N ASP A 72 -9.55 19.12 -4.13
CA ASP A 72 -9.83 17.89 -4.89
C ASP A 72 -11.09 17.19 -4.34
N TYR A 73 -11.22 17.08 -3.01
CA TYR A 73 -12.36 16.43 -2.38
C TYR A 73 -13.68 17.21 -2.59
N ALA A 74 -13.64 18.54 -2.52
CA ALA A 74 -14.82 19.38 -2.75
C ALA A 74 -15.33 19.34 -4.20
N GLU A 75 -14.48 18.96 -5.16
CA GLU A 75 -14.82 18.79 -6.57
C GLU A 75 -15.41 17.40 -6.89
N LEU A 76 -15.35 16.45 -5.95
CA LEU A 76 -15.88 15.10 -6.16
C LEU A 76 -17.42 15.08 -6.15
N PRO A 77 -18.03 14.15 -6.90
CA PRO A 77 -19.47 13.88 -6.77
C PRO A 77 -19.85 13.52 -5.33
N PRO A 78 -21.01 13.96 -4.82
CA PRO A 78 -21.42 13.75 -3.42
C PRO A 78 -21.58 12.27 -3.04
N GLU A 79 -21.75 11.37 -4.01
CA GLU A 79 -21.81 9.93 -3.81
C GLU A 79 -20.43 9.28 -3.58
N VAL A 80 -19.33 9.99 -3.85
CA VAL A 80 -17.98 9.50 -3.63
C VAL A 80 -17.59 9.75 -2.17
N GLU A 81 -17.73 8.72 -1.36
CA GLU A 81 -17.26 8.70 0.03
C GLU A 81 -16.07 7.75 0.17
N PHE A 82 -15.00 8.20 0.82
CA PHE A 82 -13.84 7.39 1.17
C PHE A 82 -13.22 7.87 2.48
N ASN A 83 -12.35 7.04 3.07
CA ASN A 83 -11.65 7.39 4.30
C ASN A 83 -10.51 8.40 3.99
N LYS A 84 -10.72 9.67 4.33
CA LYS A 84 -9.74 10.75 4.10
C LYS A 84 -8.41 10.50 4.81
N THR A 85 -8.43 9.84 5.96
CA THR A 85 -7.19 9.47 6.66
C THR A 85 -6.38 8.47 5.84
N ALA A 86 -7.02 7.41 5.35
CA ALA A 86 -6.35 6.42 4.51
C ALA A 86 -5.85 7.04 3.20
N HIS A 87 -6.66 7.90 2.56
CA HIS A 87 -6.25 8.61 1.34
C HIS A 87 -5.02 9.49 1.54
N LEU A 88 -4.97 10.31 2.61
CA LEU A 88 -3.78 11.11 2.91
C LEU A 88 -2.55 10.25 3.15
N LEU A 89 -2.70 9.13 3.87
CA LEU A 89 -1.59 8.19 4.14
C LEU A 89 -1.11 7.49 2.87
N ALA A 90 -2.01 7.11 1.98
CA ALA A 90 -1.67 6.55 0.67
C ALA A 90 -0.88 7.54 -0.18
N ILE A 91 -1.27 8.82 -0.19
CA ILE A 91 -0.50 9.85 -0.90
C ILE A 91 0.88 10.07 -0.29
N LEU A 92 1.01 10.05 1.04
CA LEU A 92 2.30 10.24 1.71
C LEU A 92 3.24 9.05 1.54
N GLY A 93 2.68 7.85 1.43
CA GLY A 93 3.40 6.58 1.41
C GLY A 93 3.75 6.05 0.02
N ASN A 94 3.13 6.57 -1.05
CA ASN A 94 3.24 6.01 -2.41
C ASN A 94 4.64 6.15 -3.05
N GLY A 95 5.54 6.92 -2.44
CA GLY A 95 6.86 7.20 -2.98
C GLY A 95 6.84 8.22 -4.13
N ILE A 96 7.94 8.29 -4.87
CA ILE A 96 8.12 9.23 -5.97
C ILE A 96 8.63 8.45 -7.18
N PHE A 97 7.89 8.52 -8.29
CA PHE A 97 8.29 7.96 -9.56
C PHE A 97 9.04 9.00 -10.41
N ASP A 98 10.26 8.70 -10.81
CA ASP A 98 11.04 9.46 -11.79
C ASP A 98 10.74 8.90 -13.19
N TYR A 99 9.75 9.50 -13.88
CA TYR A 99 9.35 9.10 -15.23
C TYR A 99 10.48 9.19 -16.27
N SER A 100 11.47 10.05 -16.05
CA SER A 100 12.60 10.19 -16.98
C SER A 100 13.56 9.00 -16.90
N LYS A 101 13.64 8.37 -15.72
CA LYS A 101 14.50 7.21 -15.46
C LYS A 101 13.74 5.88 -15.39
N GLY A 102 12.41 5.95 -15.31
CA GLY A 102 11.56 4.78 -15.06
C GLY A 102 11.81 4.16 -13.68
N THR A 103 12.27 4.94 -12.71
CA THR A 103 12.63 4.44 -11.38
C THR A 103 11.70 4.99 -10.30
N TRP A 104 11.40 4.15 -9.32
CA TRP A 104 10.63 4.52 -8.14
C TRP A 104 11.55 4.62 -6.92
N LYS A 105 11.23 5.52 -5.99
CA LYS A 105 11.87 5.57 -4.66
C LYS A 105 10.82 5.81 -3.58
N PRO A 106 10.97 5.20 -2.39
CA PRO A 106 10.07 5.46 -1.28
C PRO A 106 10.28 6.86 -0.71
N THR A 107 9.23 7.40 -0.08
CA THR A 107 9.31 8.54 0.82
C THR A 107 9.81 8.12 2.21
N ASP A 108 10.28 9.08 3.00
CA ASP A 108 10.76 8.88 4.37
C ASP A 108 9.83 9.62 5.34
N ASN A 109 8.54 9.27 5.26
CA ASN A 109 7.44 9.98 5.94
C ASN A 109 6.85 9.20 7.12
N GLY A 110 7.46 8.07 7.51
CA GLY A 110 6.95 7.19 8.56
C GLY A 110 5.78 6.28 8.13
N VAL A 111 5.40 6.32 6.85
CA VAL A 111 4.38 5.49 6.20
C VAL A 111 4.88 5.07 4.82
N TYR A 112 4.50 3.87 4.40
CA TYR A 112 4.72 3.34 3.05
C TYR A 112 3.36 2.91 2.51
N SER A 113 3.10 3.10 1.23
CA SER A 113 1.93 2.55 0.57
C SER A 113 2.22 2.15 -0.87
N PHE A 114 1.37 1.27 -1.38
CA PHE A 114 1.44 0.79 -2.74
C PHE A 114 0.08 0.24 -3.17
N ASP A 115 -0.21 0.39 -4.47
CA ASP A 115 -1.34 -0.23 -5.12
C ASP A 115 -1.14 -1.76 -5.17
N LEU A 116 -2.16 -2.53 -4.80
CA LEU A 116 -2.14 -3.98 -4.94
C LEU A 116 -2.17 -4.44 -6.40
N GLU A 117 -2.64 -3.62 -7.34
CA GLU A 117 -2.53 -3.83 -8.78
C GLU A 117 -1.29 -3.11 -9.32
N ILE A 118 -0.21 -3.86 -9.50
CA ILE A 118 1.14 -3.29 -9.65
C ILE A 118 1.44 -3.04 -11.12
N TYR A 119 1.65 -1.76 -11.46
CA TYR A 119 2.03 -1.35 -12.81
C TYR A 119 3.35 -1.97 -13.30
N ASN A 120 4.41 -1.92 -12.48
CA ASN A 120 5.73 -2.46 -12.86
C ASN A 120 5.93 -3.85 -12.24
N VAL A 121 5.38 -4.87 -12.90
CA VAL A 121 5.41 -6.26 -12.44
C VAL A 121 6.82 -6.85 -12.36
N ASP A 122 7.82 -6.29 -13.05
CA ASP A 122 9.18 -6.82 -13.09
C ASP A 122 9.94 -6.59 -11.78
N THR A 123 9.55 -5.55 -11.02
CA THR A 123 10.21 -5.13 -9.77
C THR A 123 9.24 -5.04 -8.59
N MET A 124 8.07 -5.67 -8.71
CA MET A 124 6.97 -5.63 -7.75
C MET A 124 7.44 -5.87 -6.31
N TYR A 125 8.05 -7.02 -6.03
CA TYR A 125 8.43 -7.38 -4.66
C TYR A 125 9.75 -6.73 -4.23
N THR A 126 10.60 -6.38 -5.19
CA THR A 126 11.79 -5.57 -4.94
C THR A 126 11.42 -4.19 -4.42
N ASN A 127 10.50 -3.51 -5.08
CA ASN A 127 9.99 -2.21 -4.64
C ASN A 127 9.25 -2.31 -3.31
N PHE A 128 8.48 -3.39 -3.10
CA PHE A 128 7.87 -3.67 -1.81
C PHE A 128 8.91 -3.75 -0.67
N LEU A 129 9.95 -4.57 -0.81
CA LEU A 129 11.00 -4.68 0.21
C LEU A 129 11.75 -3.36 0.42
N ILE A 130 12.00 -2.59 -0.65
CA ILE A 130 12.59 -1.25 -0.55
C ILE A 130 11.65 -0.28 0.21
N GLY A 131 10.34 -0.35 -0.05
CA GLY A 131 9.31 0.42 0.65
C GLY A 131 9.26 0.08 2.14
N ILE A 132 9.25 -1.20 2.50
CA ILE A 132 9.32 -1.62 3.90
C ILE A 132 10.64 -1.15 4.55
N SER A 133 11.75 -1.21 3.83
CA SER A 133 13.06 -0.72 4.33
C SER A 133 13.02 0.78 4.66
N SER A 134 12.22 1.58 3.95
CA SER A 134 12.14 3.02 4.20
C SER A 134 11.51 3.36 5.55
N LEU A 135 10.64 2.48 6.07
CA LEU A 135 10.00 2.67 7.38
C LEU A 135 11.01 2.64 8.54
N ASN A 136 12.13 1.94 8.38
CA ASN A 136 13.26 1.97 9.29
C ASN A 136 14.54 1.40 8.64
N LYS A 137 15.33 2.25 7.99
CA LYS A 137 16.53 1.81 7.22
C LYS A 137 17.60 1.12 8.06
N GLU A 138 17.68 1.43 9.35
CA GLU A 138 18.67 0.83 10.25
C GLU A 138 18.31 -0.62 10.63
N LYS A 139 17.02 -0.89 10.86
CA LYS A 139 16.54 -2.21 11.32
C LYS A 139 16.04 -3.10 10.20
N LEU A 140 15.47 -2.52 9.15
CA LEU A 140 14.87 -3.22 8.02
C LEU A 140 15.73 -3.07 6.75
N ASN A 141 17.04 -3.22 6.89
CA ASN A 141 17.96 -3.11 5.75
C ASN A 141 18.01 -4.42 4.94
N PHE A 142 17.05 -4.62 4.03
CA PHE A 142 17.06 -5.77 3.12
C PHE A 142 18.05 -5.54 1.98
N GLN A 143 18.91 -6.52 1.71
CA GLN A 143 19.99 -6.43 0.72
C GLN A 143 19.91 -7.57 -0.28
N ASN A 144 20.63 -7.44 -1.41
CA ASN A 144 20.75 -8.48 -2.44
C ASN A 144 19.40 -9.09 -2.85
N ILE A 145 18.41 -8.20 -3.02
CA ILE A 145 17.05 -8.55 -3.40
C ILE A 145 17.06 -9.06 -4.85
N SER A 146 16.34 -10.15 -5.08
CA SER A 146 16.20 -10.79 -6.38
C SER A 146 14.85 -11.47 -6.50
N GLU A 147 14.27 -11.45 -7.69
CA GLU A 147 13.00 -12.09 -8.01
C GLU A 147 13.24 -13.14 -9.10
N ASP A 148 13.10 -14.42 -8.75
CA ASP A 148 13.12 -15.53 -9.70
C ASP A 148 11.71 -15.75 -10.27
N THR A 149 11.57 -15.50 -11.56
CA THR A 149 10.33 -15.62 -12.32
C THR A 149 10.32 -16.82 -13.27
N SER A 150 11.29 -17.74 -13.15
CA SER A 150 11.42 -18.92 -14.04
C SER A 150 10.20 -19.85 -14.03
N LYS A 151 9.37 -19.79 -12.97
CA LYS A 151 8.13 -20.56 -12.82
C LYS A 151 6.86 -19.74 -13.09
N VAL A 152 6.99 -18.55 -13.67
CA VAL A 152 5.86 -17.69 -14.02
C VAL A 152 5.40 -18.00 -15.44
N ASN A 153 4.10 -18.22 -15.61
CA ASN A 153 3.45 -18.24 -16.91
C ASN A 153 2.86 -16.84 -17.20
N TRP A 154 3.60 -16.05 -17.96
CA TRP A 154 3.24 -14.67 -18.30
C TRP A 154 1.99 -14.57 -19.19
N GLU A 155 1.76 -15.55 -20.07
CA GLU A 155 0.56 -15.54 -20.93
C GLU A 155 -0.73 -15.70 -20.12
N LYS A 156 -0.69 -16.54 -19.08
CA LYS A 156 -1.84 -16.79 -18.21
C LYS A 156 -1.90 -15.87 -16.98
N GLY A 157 -0.80 -15.20 -16.65
CA GLY A 157 -0.67 -14.43 -15.41
C GLY A 157 -0.78 -15.34 -14.18
N THR A 158 -0.14 -16.49 -14.20
CA THR A 158 -0.20 -17.49 -13.11
C THR A 158 1.17 -18.09 -12.84
N GLY A 159 1.32 -18.82 -11.73
CA GLY A 159 2.54 -19.56 -11.40
C GLY A 159 3.17 -19.04 -10.13
N LYS A 160 4.48 -19.24 -9.99
CA LYS A 160 5.21 -18.93 -8.75
C LYS A 160 6.37 -17.99 -9.01
N ARG A 161 6.56 -17.05 -8.11
CA ARG A 161 7.73 -16.17 -8.07
C ARG A 161 8.44 -16.34 -6.73
N ILE A 162 9.76 -16.46 -6.75
CA ILE A 162 10.57 -16.55 -5.53
C ILE A 162 11.31 -15.24 -5.30
N VAL A 163 11.02 -14.58 -4.19
CA VAL A 163 11.64 -13.32 -3.78
C VAL A 163 12.70 -13.64 -2.74
N SER A 164 13.97 -13.48 -3.10
CA SER A 164 15.09 -13.75 -2.19
C SER A 164 15.81 -12.48 -1.79
N PHE A 165 16.21 -12.38 -0.52
CA PHE A 165 16.93 -11.23 0.03
C PHE A 165 17.79 -11.64 1.22
N ASP A 166 18.80 -10.83 1.52
CA ASP A 166 19.66 -10.99 2.67
C ASP A 166 19.24 -10.00 3.76
N TRP A 167 19.14 -10.48 5.00
CA TRP A 167 18.82 -9.67 6.16
C TRP A 167 19.47 -10.23 7.42
N ASN A 168 20.09 -9.37 8.24
CA ASN A 168 20.77 -9.76 9.48
C ASN A 168 21.71 -10.96 9.32
N GLY A 169 22.49 -10.99 8.23
CA GLY A 169 23.47 -12.04 7.95
C GLY A 169 22.89 -13.39 7.50
N LYS A 170 21.57 -13.47 7.25
CA LYS A 170 20.90 -14.67 6.72
C LYS A 170 20.20 -14.36 5.40
N ARG A 171 20.20 -15.34 4.49
CA ARG A 171 19.40 -15.28 3.26
C ARG A 171 18.01 -15.88 3.50
N TYR A 172 16.99 -15.16 3.05
CA TYR A 172 15.59 -15.54 3.11
C TYR A 172 15.03 -15.68 1.70
N ALA A 173 13.95 -16.45 1.58
CA ALA A 173 13.17 -16.58 0.37
C ALA A 173 11.68 -16.59 0.73
N LEU A 174 10.90 -15.78 0.02
CA LEU A 174 9.44 -15.74 0.09
C LEU A 174 8.90 -16.26 -1.24
N GLU A 175 7.87 -17.08 -1.19
CA GLU A 175 7.18 -17.54 -2.39
C GLU A 175 5.89 -16.73 -2.57
N ALA A 176 5.68 -16.24 -3.78
CA ALA A 176 4.48 -15.53 -4.19
C ALA A 176 3.69 -16.34 -5.22
N GLU A 177 2.38 -16.42 -5.02
CA GLU A 177 1.44 -16.81 -6.08
C GLU A 177 1.29 -15.66 -7.06
N VAL A 178 1.52 -15.93 -8.35
CA VAL A 178 1.28 -14.92 -9.39
C VAL A 178 -0.20 -14.91 -9.76
N GLN A 179 -0.82 -13.74 -9.66
CA GLN A 179 -2.15 -13.46 -10.20
C GLN A 179 -2.08 -12.20 -11.06
N LYS A 180 -1.68 -12.37 -12.32
CA LYS A 180 -1.39 -11.28 -13.26
C LYS A 180 -0.44 -10.26 -12.62
N ASP A 181 -0.91 -9.03 -12.44
CA ASP A 181 -0.27 -7.87 -11.85
C ASP A 181 -0.68 -7.63 -10.39
N TRP A 182 -1.48 -8.51 -9.79
CA TRP A 182 -1.89 -8.38 -8.39
C TRP A 182 -0.81 -8.88 -7.43
N PHE A 183 -0.55 -8.07 -6.40
CA PHE A 183 0.37 -8.40 -5.31
C PHE A 183 -0.19 -9.50 -4.41
N ASP A 184 0.58 -10.57 -4.22
CA ASP A 184 0.27 -11.61 -3.24
C ASP A 184 0.53 -11.14 -1.79
N LEU A 185 -0.55 -10.86 -1.06
CA LEU A 185 -0.52 -10.45 0.35
C LEU A 185 0.17 -11.47 1.27
N ASN A 186 0.24 -12.76 0.91
CA ASN A 186 0.96 -13.74 1.70
C ASN A 186 2.46 -13.41 1.82
N VAL A 187 3.03 -12.75 0.82
CA VAL A 187 4.43 -12.29 0.88
C VAL A 187 4.63 -11.28 2.00
N ALA A 188 3.69 -10.33 2.16
CA ALA A 188 3.73 -9.36 3.25
C ALA A 188 3.54 -10.04 4.62
N ASN A 189 2.69 -11.07 4.68
CA ASN A 189 2.43 -11.84 5.90
C ASN A 189 3.66 -12.62 6.37
N GLU A 190 4.27 -13.37 5.46
CA GLU A 190 5.48 -14.15 5.75
C GLU A 190 6.67 -13.24 6.09
N LEU A 191 6.82 -12.11 5.40
CA LEU A 191 7.81 -11.10 5.77
C LEU A 191 7.59 -10.59 7.19
N ASN A 192 6.34 -10.29 7.57
CA ASN A 192 6.04 -9.80 8.91
C ASN A 192 6.38 -10.83 10.00
N LYS A 193 6.11 -12.12 9.76
CA LYS A 193 6.52 -13.21 10.66
C LYS A 193 8.03 -13.26 10.83
N ILE A 194 8.78 -13.17 9.73
CA ILE A 194 10.26 -13.10 9.76
C ILE A 194 10.75 -11.91 10.58
N ILE A 195 10.12 -10.74 10.44
CA ILE A 195 10.45 -9.55 11.20
C ILE A 195 10.17 -9.76 12.69
N MET A 196 8.97 -10.23 13.04
CA MET A 196 8.54 -10.48 14.42
C MET A 196 9.45 -11.49 15.15
N ASP A 197 9.95 -12.51 14.45
CA ASP A 197 10.90 -13.49 15.01
C ASP A 197 12.29 -12.89 15.35
N LYS A 198 12.58 -11.68 14.88
CA LYS A 198 13.89 -11.03 15.00
C LYS A 198 13.85 -9.66 15.68
N THR A 199 12.67 -9.16 16.01
CA THR A 199 12.48 -7.86 16.65
C THR A 199 11.56 -7.99 17.84
N ASP A 200 11.99 -7.48 18.99
CA ASP A 200 11.33 -7.79 20.27
C ASP A 200 10.02 -7.02 20.51
N ASP A 201 9.76 -5.94 19.76
CA ASP A 201 8.69 -5.00 20.10
C ASP A 201 7.98 -4.29 18.94
N LYS A 202 8.49 -4.36 17.71
CA LYS A 202 7.87 -3.77 16.51
C LYS A 202 7.47 -4.83 15.49
N GLN A 203 6.48 -4.51 14.67
CA GLN A 203 6.00 -5.36 13.58
C GLN A 203 5.37 -4.48 12.50
N LEU A 204 5.07 -5.09 11.35
CA LEU A 204 4.29 -4.45 10.30
C LEU A 204 2.80 -4.43 10.68
N PHE A 205 2.17 -3.30 10.42
CA PHE A 205 0.73 -3.09 10.51
C PHE A 205 0.24 -2.59 9.16
N PHE A 206 -0.93 -3.04 8.76
CA PHE A 206 -1.49 -2.78 7.44
C PHE A 206 -2.86 -2.10 7.56
N ALA A 207 -3.17 -1.21 6.62
CA ALA A 207 -4.50 -0.65 6.42
C ALA A 207 -4.81 -0.62 4.92
N ASN A 208 -6.08 -0.52 4.58
CA ASN A 208 -6.52 -0.25 3.21
C ASN A 208 -7.24 1.11 3.14
N ASP A 209 -7.37 1.64 1.94
CA ASP A 209 -8.13 2.86 1.65
C ASP A 209 -9.61 2.60 1.33
N GLY A 210 -10.06 1.34 1.39
CA GLY A 210 -11.35 0.87 0.92
C GLY A 210 -11.37 0.45 -0.55
N TYR A 211 -10.21 0.48 -1.23
CA TYR A 211 -10.06 0.11 -2.63
C TYR A 211 -8.85 -0.82 -2.85
N GLN A 212 -7.80 -0.36 -3.54
CA GLN A 212 -6.64 -1.18 -3.91
C GLN A 212 -5.35 -0.77 -3.20
N GLU A 213 -5.31 0.35 -2.47
CA GLU A 213 -4.09 0.79 -1.78
C GLU A 213 -3.87 0.00 -0.50
N CYS A 214 -2.63 -0.47 -0.32
CA CYS A 214 -2.14 -1.06 0.92
C CYS A 214 -1.22 -0.07 1.61
N ILE A 215 -1.56 0.31 2.85
CA ILE A 215 -0.81 1.26 3.67
C ILE A 215 -0.10 0.48 4.78
N VAL A 216 1.19 0.72 4.96
CA VAL A 216 2.05 -0.06 5.85
C VAL A 216 2.79 0.82 6.85
N PHE A 217 2.82 0.35 8.10
CA PHE A 217 3.57 0.96 9.20
C PHE A 217 4.46 -0.07 9.87
N TYR A 218 5.62 0.35 10.37
CA TYR A 218 6.49 -0.46 11.23
C TYR A 218 6.57 0.16 12.63
N ARG A 219 5.82 -0.40 13.58
CA ARG A 219 5.51 0.24 14.87
C ARG A 219 5.30 -0.77 16.00
N HIS A 220 5.20 -0.28 17.24
CA HIS A 220 4.83 -1.08 18.40
C HIS A 220 3.31 -1.30 18.47
N LYS A 221 2.88 -2.36 19.16
CA LYS A 221 1.46 -2.68 19.35
C LYS A 221 0.67 -1.56 20.04
N ASP A 222 1.27 -0.84 20.99
CA ASP A 222 0.58 0.25 21.70
C ASP A 222 0.49 1.54 20.86
N TRP A 223 1.45 1.77 19.96
CA TRP A 223 1.33 2.80 18.94
C TRP A 223 0.14 2.51 18.03
N ALA A 224 0.00 1.27 17.55
CA ALA A 224 -1.08 0.87 16.63
C ALA A 224 -2.45 1.07 17.26
N LYS A 225 -2.65 0.60 18.50
CA LYS A 225 -3.91 0.81 19.24
C LYS A 225 -4.24 2.29 19.42
N SER A 226 -3.23 3.10 19.72
CA SER A 226 -3.41 4.56 19.90
C SER A 226 -3.76 5.24 18.59
N PHE A 227 -3.13 4.81 17.49
CA PHE A 227 -3.40 5.27 16.13
C PHE A 227 -4.82 4.96 15.70
N GLU A 228 -5.26 3.70 15.84
CA GLU A 228 -6.63 3.28 15.52
C GLU A 228 -7.67 4.10 16.30
N LYS A 229 -7.42 4.31 17.60
CA LYS A 229 -8.31 5.09 18.46
C LYS A 229 -8.42 6.56 18.04
N GLU A 230 -7.30 7.21 17.72
CA GLU A 230 -7.28 8.65 17.41
C GLU A 230 -7.82 8.95 16.01
N THR A 231 -7.52 8.06 15.06
CA THR A 231 -7.80 8.27 13.63
C THR A 231 -9.07 7.58 13.14
N GLY A 232 -9.51 6.52 13.82
CA GLY A 232 -10.60 5.65 13.38
C GLY A 232 -10.22 4.75 12.19
N LEU A 233 -8.95 4.71 11.79
CA LEU A 233 -8.47 3.81 10.74
C LEU A 233 -8.00 2.50 11.37
N SER A 234 -8.72 1.41 11.08
CA SER A 234 -8.39 0.06 11.55
C SER A 234 -7.06 -0.42 10.96
N LEU A 235 -6.24 -1.07 11.80
CA LEU A 235 -4.98 -1.66 11.40
C LEU A 235 -5.08 -3.19 11.50
N SER A 236 -4.97 -3.88 10.37
CA SER A 236 -4.90 -5.33 10.34
C SER A 236 -3.51 -5.83 10.73
N LYS A 237 -3.50 -6.89 11.54
CA LYS A 237 -2.36 -7.79 11.71
C LYS A 237 -2.70 -9.04 10.91
N PHE A 238 -1.77 -9.49 10.09
CA PHE A 238 -1.87 -10.82 9.53
C PHE A 238 -1.08 -11.76 10.45
N ASN A 239 -1.81 -12.64 11.16
CA ASN A 239 -1.25 -13.72 11.97
C ASN A 239 -1.29 -15.01 11.16
#